data_AF-A0A7S0SB25-F1
#
_entry.id   AF-A0A7S0SB25-F1
#
_cell.length_a   1.000
_cell.length_b   1.000
_cell.length_c   1.000
_cell.angle_alpha   90.00
_cell.angle_beta   90.00
_cell.angle_gamma   90.00
#
_symmetry.space_group_name_H-M   'P 1'
#
loop_
_entity.id
_entity.type
_entity.pdbx_description
1 polymer ?
#
loop_
_entity_poly.entity_id
_entity_poly.type
_entity_poly.pdbx_seq_one_letter_code
_entity_poly.pdbx_strand_id
1 'polypeptide(L)'
;MAVRGNHTCADCAPGGMATAASGRAQRPLWASVTRGVVLSVQAAGAHRGLGVQHSKVLSLTLDEWTAVDYRDMLARGNDVVNAELEASLPAHGPGVRKPCMAVAVAGLERHQVPRGEGGEGGDGGGDGG
;
A
#
# COMPACT_ATOMS: atom_id res chain seq x y z
N MET A 1 8.86 10.40 -23.89
CA MET A 1 7.58 11.02 -23.50
C MET A 1 7.33 10.74 -22.03
N ALA A 2 6.84 11.72 -21.26
CA ALA A 2 6.42 11.48 -19.88
C ALA A 2 4.96 10.98 -19.87
N VAL A 3 4.68 9.88 -19.17
CA VAL A 3 3.31 9.37 -18.97
C VAL A 3 2.57 10.28 -17.99
N ARG A 4 1.34 10.69 -18.33
CA ARG A 4 0.58 11.65 -17.51
C ARG A 4 0.25 11.08 -16.12
N GLY A 5 0.22 11.93 -15.10
CA GLY A 5 -0.03 11.54 -13.71
C GLY A 5 1.11 10.79 -13.00
N ASN A 6 2.12 10.29 -13.71
CA ASN A 6 3.19 9.46 -13.10
C ASN A 6 4.26 10.26 -12.34
N HIS A 7 4.01 11.54 -12.05
CA HIS A 7 4.90 12.37 -11.23
C HIS A 7 4.55 12.30 -9.73
N THR A 8 3.44 11.68 -9.38
CA THR A 8 2.99 11.42 -8.01
C THR A 8 2.58 9.95 -7.84
N CYS A 9 2.50 9.47 -6.61
CA CYS A 9 1.94 8.15 -6.32
C CYS A 9 0.47 8.07 -6.77
N ALA A 10 0.05 6.93 -7.30
CA ALA A 10 -1.36 6.69 -7.65
C ALA A 10 -2.27 6.66 -6.42
N ASP A 11 -1.88 6.02 -5.32
CA ASP A 11 -2.79 5.75 -4.20
C ASP A 11 -2.65 6.70 -3.00
N CYS A 12 -1.69 7.64 -3.05
CA CYS A 12 -1.46 8.59 -1.97
C CYS A 12 -1.96 9.98 -2.35
N ALA A 13 -2.60 10.69 -1.41
CA ALA A 13 -3.06 12.05 -1.66
C ALA A 13 -1.88 13.03 -1.82
N PRO A 14 -1.81 13.84 -2.89
CA PRO A 14 -0.95 15.01 -2.91
C PRO A 14 -1.56 16.08 -1.99
N GLY A 15 -1.00 16.29 -0.79
CA GLY A 15 -1.34 17.46 0.04
C GLY A 15 -2.14 17.22 1.33
N GLY A 16 -2.17 16.02 1.89
CA GLY A 16 -2.59 15.86 3.29
C GLY A 16 -1.54 16.51 4.21
N MET A 17 -1.97 17.48 5.04
CA MET A 17 -1.16 18.30 5.97
C MET A 17 0.25 17.74 6.20
N ALA A 18 1.22 18.37 5.53
CA ALA A 18 2.64 18.14 5.76
C ALA A 18 2.97 18.58 7.18
N THR A 19 2.76 17.70 8.17
CA THR A 19 3.53 17.83 9.41
C THR A 19 4.95 17.38 9.08
N ALA A 20 5.87 18.30 9.35
CA ALA A 20 7.26 18.19 9.00
C ALA A 20 7.90 16.96 9.66
N ALA A 21 8.12 15.91 8.87
CA ALA A 21 9.31 15.09 8.97
C ALA A 21 10.01 14.91 7.61
N SER A 22 9.32 15.11 6.46
CA SER A 22 9.99 15.15 5.15
C SER A 22 9.44 16.12 4.09
N GLY A 23 8.23 16.69 4.25
CA GLY A 23 7.76 17.84 3.46
C GLY A 23 7.84 17.73 1.92
N ARG A 24 8.01 16.53 1.37
CA ARG A 24 8.07 16.28 -0.07
C ARG A 24 7.17 15.10 -0.38
N ALA A 25 6.31 15.23 -1.38
CA ALA A 25 5.72 14.09 -2.03
C ALA A 25 6.89 13.19 -2.47
N GLN A 26 7.08 12.07 -1.77
CA GLN A 26 8.14 11.12 -2.10
C GLN A 26 7.89 10.71 -3.56
N ARG A 27 8.85 11.01 -4.44
CA ARG A 27 8.75 10.63 -5.86
C ARG A 27 8.42 9.13 -5.92
N PRO A 28 7.45 8.71 -6.74
CA PRO A 28 7.16 7.29 -6.86
C PRO A 28 8.38 6.60 -7.48
N LEU A 29 8.86 5.56 -6.81
CA LEU A 29 10.03 4.77 -7.23
C LEU A 29 9.64 3.32 -7.55
N TRP A 30 8.35 3.01 -7.47
CA TRP A 30 7.78 1.70 -7.70
C TRP A 30 6.67 1.80 -8.73
N ALA A 31 6.27 0.67 -9.28
CA ALA A 31 5.21 0.58 -10.26
C ALA A 31 4.40 -0.70 -10.06
N SER A 32 3.11 -0.63 -10.35
CA SER A 32 2.29 -1.81 -10.62
C SER A 32 2.11 -1.92 -12.13
N VAL A 33 2.84 -2.85 -12.74
CA VAL A 33 2.87 -2.98 -14.21
C VAL A 33 1.58 -3.56 -14.77
N THR A 34 0.90 -4.42 -14.00
CA THR A 34 -0.43 -4.95 -14.35
C THR A 34 -1.48 -3.85 -14.51
N ARG A 35 -1.38 -2.79 -13.71
CA ARG A 35 -2.34 -1.67 -13.73
C ARG A 35 -1.86 -0.50 -14.59
N GLY A 36 -0.55 -0.36 -14.79
CA GLY A 36 0.05 0.77 -15.49
C GLY A 36 0.19 2.02 -14.62
N VAL A 37 0.50 1.86 -13.33
CA VAL A 37 0.60 2.96 -12.35
C VAL A 37 1.94 3.01 -11.63
N VAL A 38 2.32 4.19 -11.14
CA VAL A 38 3.50 4.38 -10.28
C VAL A 38 3.12 4.64 -8.82
N LEU A 39 3.92 4.10 -7.90
CA LEU A 39 3.61 3.94 -6.50
C LEU A 39 4.75 4.47 -5.60
N SER A 40 4.37 4.92 -4.40
CA SER A 40 5.29 5.07 -3.28
C SER A 40 5.72 3.70 -2.76
N VAL A 41 6.77 3.64 -1.94
CA VAL A 41 7.22 2.37 -1.32
C VAL A 41 6.13 1.75 -0.44
N GLN A 42 5.32 2.57 0.21
CA GLN A 42 4.22 2.12 1.08
C GLN A 42 3.07 1.53 0.26
N ALA A 43 2.62 2.22 -0.79
CA ALA A 43 1.59 1.73 -1.68
C ALA A 43 2.04 0.45 -2.39
N ALA A 44 3.31 0.39 -2.81
CA ALA A 44 3.93 -0.82 -3.33
C ALA A 44 3.87 -1.99 -2.32
N GLY A 45 4.09 -1.72 -1.02
CA GLY A 45 3.91 -2.71 0.04
C GLY A 45 2.48 -3.26 0.13
N ALA A 46 1.47 -2.38 0.11
CA ALA A 46 0.07 -2.81 0.09
C ALA A 46 -0.27 -3.63 -1.16
N HIS A 47 0.21 -3.20 -2.33
CA HIS A 47 0.02 -3.90 -3.59
C HIS A 47 0.63 -5.30 -3.62
N ARG A 48 1.78 -5.51 -2.95
CA ARG A 48 2.38 -6.85 -2.81
C ARG A 48 1.45 -7.82 -2.08
N GLY A 49 0.66 -7.33 -1.12
CA GLY A 49 -0.34 -8.13 -0.40
C GLY A 49 -1.51 -8.61 -1.28
N LEU A 50 -1.76 -7.97 -2.42
CA LEU A 50 -2.81 -8.36 -3.37
C LEU A 50 -2.41 -9.57 -4.24
N GLY A 51 -1.12 -9.87 -4.34
CA GLY A 51 -0.59 -10.90 -5.23
C GLY A 51 -0.40 -10.46 -6.69
N VAL A 52 0.48 -11.16 -7.39
CA VAL A 52 0.98 -10.79 -8.74
C VAL A 52 -0.11 -10.76 -9.81
N GLN A 53 -1.17 -11.56 -9.66
CA GLN A 53 -2.30 -11.61 -10.60
C GLN A 53 -3.08 -10.29 -10.62
N HIS A 54 -3.10 -9.56 -9.50
CA HIS A 54 -3.82 -8.30 -9.37
C HIS A 54 -2.90 -7.09 -9.42
N SER A 55 -1.66 -7.24 -8.94
CA SER A 55 -0.64 -6.20 -9.01
C SER A 55 0.77 -6.78 -9.00
N LYS A 56 1.37 -6.95 -10.18
CA LYS A 56 2.82 -7.18 -10.29
C LYS A 56 3.57 -5.89 -9.96
N VAL A 57 4.28 -5.87 -8.84
CA VAL A 57 5.02 -4.70 -8.34
C VAL A 57 6.50 -4.78 -8.69
N LEU A 58 7.02 -3.77 -9.40
CA LEU A 58 8.43 -3.63 -9.75
C LEU A 58 8.97 -2.26 -9.29
N SER A 59 10.24 -2.21 -8.94
CA SER A 59 11.03 -1.00 -8.73
C SER A 59 11.37 -0.37 -10.08
N LEU A 60 11.28 0.95 -10.17
CA LEU A 60 11.66 1.69 -11.37
C LEU A 60 13.17 1.66 -11.64
N THR A 61 14.00 1.37 -10.62
CA THR A 61 15.46 1.47 -10.72
C THR A 61 16.20 0.20 -10.33
N LEU A 62 15.58 -0.70 -9.56
CA LEU A 62 16.27 -1.88 -8.99
C LEU A 62 15.87 -3.20 -9.64
N ASP A 63 14.70 -3.27 -10.28
CA ASP A 63 14.22 -4.49 -10.90
C ASP A 63 14.54 -4.52 -12.39
N GLU A 64 14.65 -5.72 -12.95
CA GLU A 64 14.69 -5.92 -14.39
C GLU A 64 13.28 -5.84 -14.99
N TRP A 65 13.19 -5.24 -16.17
CA TRP A 65 11.93 -4.97 -16.85
C TRP A 65 11.89 -5.68 -18.20
N THR A 66 10.79 -6.39 -18.47
CA THR A 66 10.56 -6.97 -19.78
C THR A 66 9.93 -5.96 -20.73
N ALA A 67 10.03 -6.19 -22.04
CA ALA A 67 9.37 -5.35 -23.04
C ALA A 67 7.83 -5.28 -22.84
N VAL A 68 7.23 -6.37 -22.34
CA VAL A 68 5.82 -6.42 -21.97
C VAL A 68 5.52 -5.48 -20.81
N ASP A 69 6.32 -5.51 -19.76
CA ASP A 69 6.15 -4.62 -18.59
C ASP A 69 6.23 -3.13 -18.98
N TYR A 70 7.18 -2.78 -19.85
CA TYR A 70 7.30 -1.41 -20.37
C TYR A 70 6.07 -1.00 -21.19
N ARG A 71 5.62 -1.86 -22.10
CA ARG A 71 4.43 -1.58 -22.91
C ARG A 71 3.20 -1.37 -22.05
N ASP A 72 3.00 -2.22 -21.05
CA ASP A 72 1.82 -2.17 -20.18
C ASP A 72 1.83 -0.87 -19.33
N MET A 73 3.01 -0.43 -18.87
CA MET A 73 3.17 0.88 -18.22
C MET A 73 2.92 2.07 -19.16
N LEU A 74 3.37 1.99 -20.40
CA LEU A 74 3.22 3.07 -21.39
C LEU A 74 1.79 3.16 -21.96
N ALA A 75 1.02 2.08 -21.92
CA ALA A 75 -0.34 2.03 -22.43
C ALA A 75 -1.32 2.90 -21.63
N ARG A 76 -1.01 3.18 -20.35
CA ARG A 76 -1.91 3.89 -19.43
C ARG A 76 -1.19 5.02 -18.69
N GLY A 77 -1.23 5.02 -17.36
CA GLY A 77 -0.76 6.11 -16.51
C GLY A 77 -1.76 6.45 -15.42
N ASN A 78 -1.26 7.03 -14.33
CA ASN A 78 -2.06 7.30 -13.13
C ASN A 78 -3.32 8.11 -13.43
N ASP A 79 -3.27 9.09 -14.32
CA ASP A 79 -4.45 9.92 -14.64
C ASP A 79 -5.57 9.07 -15.25
N VAL A 80 -5.24 8.17 -16.19
CA VAL A 80 -6.21 7.30 -16.85
C VAL A 80 -6.75 6.28 -15.84
N VAL A 81 -5.87 5.68 -15.04
CA VAL A 81 -6.24 4.65 -14.07
C VAL A 81 -7.13 5.23 -12.97
N ASN A 82 -6.78 6.39 -12.43
CA ASN A 82 -7.57 7.05 -11.39
C ASN A 82 -8.90 7.53 -11.95
N ALA A 83 -8.93 8.07 -13.18
CA ALA A 83 -10.18 8.49 -13.82
C ALA A 83 -11.17 7.33 -14.01
N GLU A 84 -10.69 6.09 -14.15
CA GLU A 84 -11.54 4.89 -14.25
C GLU A 84 -11.90 4.30 -12.88
N LEU A 85 -10.89 4.05 -12.03
CA LEU A 85 -11.08 3.33 -10.77
C LEU A 85 -11.64 4.21 -9.64
N GLU A 86 -11.43 5.52 -9.73
CA GLU A 86 -11.85 6.49 -8.72
C GLU A 86 -12.95 7.42 -9.22
N ALA A 87 -13.52 7.15 -10.41
CA ALA A 87 -14.54 7.97 -11.05
C ALA A 87 -15.77 8.22 -10.14
N SER A 88 -16.13 7.20 -9.35
CA SER A 88 -17.27 7.22 -8.44
C SER A 88 -16.92 7.70 -7.04
N LEU A 89 -15.66 8.01 -6.75
CA LEU A 89 -15.28 8.55 -5.45
C LEU A 89 -15.70 10.03 -5.38
N PRO A 90 -16.36 10.46 -4.29
CA PRO A 90 -16.68 11.86 -4.10
C PRO A 90 -15.38 12.67 -4.11
N ALA A 91 -15.28 13.68 -5.00
CA ALA A 91 -14.07 14.49 -5.12
C ALA A 91 -13.59 14.98 -3.75
N HIS A 92 -14.50 15.45 -2.88
CA HIS A 92 -14.21 16.03 -1.57
C HIS A 92 -15.23 15.63 -0.46
N GLY A 93 -15.75 14.39 -0.50
CA GLY A 93 -16.68 13.92 0.54
C GLY A 93 -15.98 13.63 1.88
N PRO A 94 -16.60 13.92 3.04
CA PRO A 94 -16.04 13.53 4.33
C PRO A 94 -15.90 11.99 4.39
N GLY A 95 -14.64 11.51 4.40
CA GLY A 95 -14.32 10.09 4.55
C GLY A 95 -13.71 9.40 3.34
N VAL A 96 -13.75 9.99 2.13
CA VAL A 96 -13.16 9.39 0.92
C VAL A 96 -12.04 10.29 0.42
N ARG A 97 -10.85 10.09 0.99
CA ARG A 97 -9.60 10.67 0.47
C ARG A 97 -8.58 9.57 0.36
N LYS A 98 -7.74 9.61 -0.67
CA LYS A 98 -6.54 8.80 -0.72
C LYS A 98 -5.81 8.92 0.61
N PRO A 99 -5.41 7.80 1.24
CA PRO A 99 -4.73 7.86 2.52
C PRO A 99 -3.54 8.81 2.39
N CYS A 100 -3.53 9.86 3.21
CA CYS A 100 -2.31 10.59 3.45
C CYS A 100 -1.45 9.76 4.39
N MET A 101 -0.14 9.87 4.22
CA MET A 101 0.90 9.14 4.96
C MET A 101 0.75 9.15 6.50
N ALA A 102 -0.09 10.01 7.08
CA ALA A 102 -0.26 10.15 8.53
C ALA A 102 -1.24 9.15 9.18
N VAL A 103 -2.10 8.43 8.43
CA VAL A 103 -3.27 7.73 9.04
C VAL A 103 -3.19 6.18 9.03
N ALA A 104 -2.15 5.56 8.45
CA ALA A 104 -2.15 4.09 8.29
C ALA A 104 -1.46 3.28 9.42
N VAL A 105 -0.58 3.89 10.23
CA VAL A 105 0.13 3.13 11.30
C VAL A 105 -0.59 3.15 12.65
N ALA A 106 -1.38 4.17 12.97
CA ALA A 106 -2.05 4.29 14.27
C ALA A 106 -3.28 3.36 14.46
N GLY A 107 -3.68 2.61 13.43
CA GLY A 107 -4.91 1.80 13.43
C GLY A 107 -4.73 0.29 13.62
N LEU A 108 -3.51 -0.23 13.48
CA LEU A 108 -3.25 -1.68 13.49
C LEU A 108 -2.81 -2.23 14.86
N GLU A 109 -2.54 -1.37 15.85
CA GLU A 109 -2.04 -1.77 17.16
C GLU A 109 -3.15 -2.18 18.17
N ARG A 110 -4.43 -2.25 17.77
CA ARG A 110 -5.55 -2.56 18.69
C ARG A 110 -6.05 -4.00 18.70
N HIS A 111 -5.30 -4.96 18.14
CA HIS A 111 -5.54 -6.39 18.38
C HIS A 111 -4.32 -7.05 19.01
N GLN A 112 -4.05 -6.69 20.28
CA GLN A 112 -3.38 -7.62 21.18
C GLN A 112 -4.33 -8.78 21.46
N VAL A 113 -3.97 -9.97 20.97
CA VAL A 113 -4.54 -11.24 21.43
C VAL A 113 -4.17 -11.39 22.91
N PRO A 114 -5.12 -11.47 23.85
CA PRO A 114 -4.78 -11.77 25.23
C PRO A 114 -4.18 -13.19 25.26
N ARG A 115 -2.91 -13.30 25.68
CA ARG A 115 -2.34 -14.60 26.03
C ARG A 115 -3.14 -15.12 27.23
N GLY A 116 -3.90 -16.19 27.00
CA GLY A 116 -4.66 -16.85 28.05
C GLY A 116 -3.75 -17.27 29.20
N GLU A 117 -4.21 -17.00 30.40
CA GLU A 117 -3.64 -17.45 31.66
C GLU A 117 -3.69 -18.99 31.68
N GLY A 118 -2.51 -19.63 31.69
CA GLY A 118 -2.38 -21.06 31.85
C GLY A 118 -2.72 -21.43 33.29
N GLY A 119 -3.87 -22.08 33.49
CA GLY A 119 -4.29 -22.62 34.76
C GLY A 119 -3.34 -23.73 35.23
N GLU A 120 -2.85 -23.58 36.45
CA GLU A 120 -2.21 -24.63 37.25
C GLU A 120 -3.21 -25.79 37.46
N GLY A 121 -2.95 -26.91 36.78
CA GLY A 121 -3.53 -28.21 37.11
C GLY A 121 -2.60 -28.94 38.06
N GLY A 122 -2.97 -29.01 39.33
CA GLY A 122 -2.24 -29.73 40.37
C GLY A 122 -2.24 -31.24 40.14
N ASP A 123 -1.05 -31.82 40.16
CA ASP A 123 -0.84 -33.27 40.23
C ASP A 123 -0.74 -33.67 41.71
N GLY A 124 -1.86 -34.12 42.26
CA GLY A 124 -1.97 -34.63 43.61
C GLY A 124 -2.05 -36.16 43.63
N GLY A 125 -0.95 -36.80 44.02
CA GLY A 125 -0.99 -37.91 44.98
C GLY A 125 -0.87 -39.35 44.45
N GLY A 126 0.17 -40.04 44.94
CA GLY A 126 -0.01 -41.37 45.53
C GLY A 126 0.93 -42.48 45.04
N ASP A 127 2.08 -42.63 45.69
CA ASP A 127 2.75 -43.94 45.81
C ASP A 127 2.95 -44.25 47.29
N GLY A 128 2.33 -45.34 47.71
CA GLY A 128 2.24 -45.81 49.09
C GLY A 128 3.49 -46.55 49.57
N GLY A 129 3.48 -46.81 50.88
CA GLY A 129 4.28 -47.87 51.50
C GLY A 129 3.58 -49.21 51.45
#